data_AF-A0A0R1U615-F1
#
_entry.id   AF-A0A0R1U615-F1
#
_cell.length_a   1.000
_cell.length_b   1.000
_cell.length_c   1.000
_cell.angle_alpha   90.00
_cell.angle_beta   90.00
_cell.angle_gamma   90.00
#
_symmetry.space_group_name_H-M   'P 1'
#
loop_
_entity.id
_entity.type
_entity.pdbx_description
1 polymer ?
#
loop_
_entity_poly.entity_id
_entity_poly.type
_entity_poly.pdbx_seq_one_letter_code
_entity_poly.pdbx_strand_id
1 'polypeptide(L)'
;MKWKSWVVMLVVPVAALAAGVWVKLDPRVNISRAAMVTRVKGYLDDVHDWLVDLPPLEGLAHRIKKNATSDLSVNTDSYSNSGSSTDATTGSGGAASSSSASSSATQTPTESIVQGVQLANTYYYHFTNGTPASVQAVFKQAVAVYNATHIVSIRPGTGTQVQNRITFGTYRKQMGADADGTLELGKGGPEIVKRITSTGDVTAIVNRGTARLNVNYQDAIALPVALHELGHALGLDHNTQSKASVMYPIDQGVTTLSTDDLNGLKSIYGQQ
;
A
#
# COMPACT_ATOMS: atom_id res chain seq x y z
N MET A 1 47.18 -26.14 -6.45
CA MET A 1 46.16 -25.47 -5.61
C MET A 1 45.95 -24.04 -6.11
N LYS A 2 44.81 -23.74 -6.71
CA LYS A 2 44.37 -22.37 -7.03
C LYS A 2 42.87 -22.31 -6.75
N TRP A 3 42.48 -21.74 -5.60
CA TRP A 3 41.08 -21.56 -5.25
C TRP A 3 40.52 -20.33 -5.96
N LYS A 4 39.44 -20.55 -6.71
CA LYS A 4 38.57 -19.49 -7.25
C LYS A 4 37.63 -19.07 -6.12
N SER A 5 37.77 -17.84 -5.62
CA SER A 5 36.78 -17.26 -4.70
C SER A 5 35.50 -16.94 -5.48
N TRP A 6 34.44 -17.68 -5.20
CA TRP A 6 33.08 -17.34 -5.63
C TRP A 6 32.45 -16.49 -4.51
N VAL A 7 32.25 -15.21 -4.78
CA VAL A 7 31.45 -14.34 -3.91
C VAL A 7 29.99 -14.72 -4.13
N VAL A 8 29.41 -15.42 -3.16
CA VAL A 8 27.97 -15.70 -3.14
C VAL A 8 27.27 -14.46 -2.57
N MET A 9 26.64 -13.67 -3.44
CA MET A 9 25.70 -12.62 -3.02
C MET A 9 24.46 -13.29 -2.41
N LEU A 10 24.32 -13.18 -1.10
CA LEU A 10 23.18 -13.70 -0.36
C LEU A 10 22.03 -12.69 -0.50
N VAL A 11 21.14 -12.91 -1.46
CA VAL A 11 19.87 -12.18 -1.57
C VAL A 11 18.94 -12.78 -0.53
N VAL A 12 18.59 -12.03 0.51
CA VAL A 12 17.57 -12.43 1.48
C VAL A 12 16.22 -11.92 0.96
N PRO A 13 15.34 -12.78 0.41
CA PRO A 13 13.99 -12.37 0.10
C PRO A 13 13.25 -12.16 1.42
N VAL A 14 12.90 -10.92 1.74
CA VAL A 14 11.87 -10.66 2.75
C VAL A 14 10.54 -10.90 2.04
N ALA A 15 10.09 -12.15 2.04
CA ALA A 15 8.79 -12.52 1.48
C ALA A 15 7.71 -12.27 2.55
N ALA A 16 6.88 -11.24 2.32
CA ALA A 16 5.57 -11.10 2.92
C ALA A 16 4.65 -10.45 1.88
N LEU A 17 3.57 -11.15 1.53
CA LEU A 17 2.67 -10.85 0.42
C LEU A 17 1.74 -9.68 0.79
N ALA A 18 2.06 -8.46 0.36
CA ALA A 18 1.06 -7.41 0.18
C ALA A 18 0.33 -7.68 -1.14
N ALA A 19 -0.83 -8.33 -1.06
CA ALA A 19 -1.64 -8.71 -2.21
C ALA A 19 -2.87 -7.80 -2.27
N GLY A 20 -2.79 -6.69 -3.02
CA GLY A 20 -3.94 -5.84 -3.31
C GLY A 20 -4.83 -6.55 -4.34
N VAL A 21 -6.03 -6.95 -3.94
CA VAL A 21 -7.04 -7.58 -4.80
C VAL A 21 -8.16 -6.59 -5.03
N TRP A 22 -8.40 -6.22 -6.29
CA TRP A 22 -9.46 -5.29 -6.66
C TRP A 22 -10.72 -6.00 -7.14
N VAL A 23 -11.88 -5.50 -6.74
CA VAL A 23 -13.15 -6.16 -7.04
C VAL A 23 -14.18 -5.30 -7.76
N LYS A 24 -15.08 -5.96 -8.49
CA LYS A 24 -16.34 -5.40 -9.02
C LYS A 24 -17.52 -6.26 -8.57
N LEU A 25 -18.70 -5.66 -8.43
CA LEU A 25 -19.90 -6.42 -8.10
C LEU A 25 -20.33 -7.32 -9.26
N ASP A 26 -20.67 -8.57 -8.96
CA ASP A 26 -21.28 -9.47 -9.92
C ASP A 26 -22.75 -9.04 -10.13
N PRO A 27 -23.13 -8.55 -11.33
CA PRO A 27 -24.50 -8.13 -11.61
C PRO A 27 -25.52 -9.29 -11.51
N ARG A 28 -25.06 -10.53 -11.41
CA ARG A 28 -25.91 -11.72 -11.24
C ARG A 28 -26.31 -11.98 -9.79
N VAL A 29 -25.71 -11.30 -8.81
CA VAL A 29 -25.95 -11.51 -7.39
C VAL A 29 -26.50 -10.23 -6.75
N ASN A 30 -27.65 -10.33 -6.08
CA ASN A 30 -28.31 -9.19 -5.42
C ASN A 30 -27.88 -9.12 -3.94
N ILE A 31 -26.95 -8.23 -3.59
CA ILE A 31 -26.42 -8.08 -2.22
C ILE A 31 -26.82 -6.72 -1.63
N SER A 32 -27.21 -6.69 -0.35
CA SER A 32 -27.57 -5.45 0.35
C SER A 32 -26.34 -4.61 0.73
N ARG A 33 -26.48 -3.28 0.79
CA ARG A 33 -25.42 -2.33 1.17
C ARG A 33 -24.83 -2.58 2.56
N ALA A 34 -25.63 -3.09 3.51
CA ALA A 34 -25.15 -3.39 4.86
C ALA A 34 -24.25 -4.64 4.89
N ALA A 35 -24.61 -5.68 4.13
CA ALA A 35 -23.75 -6.85 3.95
C ALA A 35 -22.44 -6.51 3.22
N MET A 36 -22.47 -5.51 2.33
CA MET A 36 -21.30 -5.01 1.61
C MET A 36 -20.27 -4.31 2.52
N VAL A 37 -20.70 -3.44 3.44
CA VAL A 37 -19.80 -2.73 4.37
C VAL A 37 -19.17 -3.70 5.38
N THR A 38 -19.97 -4.62 5.91
CA THR A 38 -19.47 -5.66 6.82
C THR A 38 -18.45 -6.59 6.13
N ARG A 39 -18.58 -6.83 4.82
CA ARG A 39 -17.66 -7.69 4.06
C ARG A 39 -16.34 -7.03 3.68
N VAL A 40 -16.35 -5.77 3.25
CA VAL A 40 -15.10 -5.03 3.03
C VAL A 40 -14.32 -4.95 4.34
N LYS A 41 -15.03 -4.75 5.47
CA LYS A 41 -14.43 -4.79 6.79
C LYS A 41 -13.87 -6.18 7.15
N GLY A 42 -14.62 -7.26 6.91
CA GLY A 42 -14.15 -8.64 7.15
C GLY A 42 -12.94 -9.04 6.31
N TYR A 43 -12.88 -8.64 5.04
CA TYR A 43 -11.70 -8.88 4.19
C TYR A 43 -10.46 -8.13 4.70
N LEU A 44 -10.64 -6.93 5.25
CA LEU A 44 -9.57 -6.14 5.87
C LEU A 44 -9.17 -6.69 7.25
N ASP A 45 -10.13 -7.18 8.03
CA ASP A 45 -9.89 -7.79 9.34
C ASP A 45 -9.16 -9.14 9.18
N ASP A 46 -9.46 -9.96 8.16
CA ASP A 46 -8.73 -11.20 7.85
C ASP A 46 -7.27 -10.94 7.41
N VAL A 47 -7.03 -9.83 6.69
CA VAL A 47 -5.68 -9.37 6.34
C VAL A 47 -4.95 -8.84 7.58
N HIS A 48 -5.67 -8.21 8.51
CA HIS A 48 -5.11 -7.71 9.76
C HIS A 48 -4.75 -8.84 10.74
N ASP A 49 -5.63 -9.83 10.94
CA ASP A 49 -5.41 -10.99 11.83
C ASP A 49 -4.25 -11.86 11.33
N TRP A 50 -4.08 -12.01 10.02
CA TRP A 50 -2.90 -12.67 9.44
C TRP A 50 -1.58 -11.91 9.72
N LEU A 51 -1.65 -10.59 9.87
CA LEU A 51 -0.49 -9.75 10.22
C LEU A 51 -0.10 -9.85 11.70
N VAL A 52 -1.07 -10.14 12.58
CA VAL A 52 -0.89 -10.26 14.03
C VAL A 52 -0.34 -11.64 14.42
N ASP A 53 -0.54 -12.66 13.58
CA ASP A 53 -0.04 -14.04 13.79
C ASP A 53 1.40 -14.28 13.30
N LEU A 54 2.12 -13.23 12.88
CA LEU A 54 3.58 -13.32 12.68
C LEU A 54 4.27 -13.45 14.05
N PRO A 55 5.23 -14.38 14.23
CA PRO A 55 5.97 -14.47 15.48
C PRO A 55 6.62 -13.11 15.78
N PRO A 56 6.57 -12.62 17.02
CA PRO A 56 7.11 -11.32 17.35
C PRO A 56 8.59 -11.28 16.99
N LEU A 57 9.03 -10.19 16.36
CA LEU A 57 10.44 -9.91 16.07
C LEU A 57 11.20 -9.57 17.38
N GLU A 58 11.16 -10.47 18.37
CA GLU A 58 11.94 -10.43 19.61
C GLU A 58 13.43 -10.75 19.37
N GLY A 59 13.86 -10.95 18.11
CA GLY A 59 15.21 -11.37 17.75
C GLY A 59 16.22 -10.28 17.39
N LEU A 60 15.81 -9.01 17.25
CA LEU A 60 16.70 -7.92 16.79
C LEU A 60 16.97 -6.82 17.83
N ALA A 61 16.39 -6.91 19.03
CA ALA A 61 16.61 -5.94 20.11
C ALA A 61 17.94 -6.12 20.88
N HIS A 62 18.73 -7.17 20.60
CA HIS A 62 19.93 -7.48 21.40
C HIS A 62 21.24 -6.79 20.96
N ARG A 63 21.20 -5.84 20.02
CA ARG A 63 22.40 -5.06 19.60
C ARG A 63 22.27 -3.55 19.71
N ILE A 64 21.36 -3.06 20.56
CA ILE A 64 21.38 -1.68 21.07
C ILE A 64 21.17 -1.70 22.60
N LYS A 65 22.05 -2.42 23.30
CA LYS A 65 22.30 -2.24 24.74
C LYS A 65 23.78 -1.93 24.93
N LYS A 66 24.16 -0.70 24.60
CA LYS A 66 25.34 -0.03 25.18
C LYS A 66 25.23 1.50 24.99
N ASN A 67 24.37 2.06 25.84
CA ASN A 67 24.33 3.43 26.39
C ASN A 67 22.93 3.50 27.05
N ALA A 68 22.69 3.07 28.30
CA ALA A 68 23.29 3.52 29.55
C ALA A 68 23.59 5.04 29.51
N THR A 69 23.04 5.92 30.33
CA THR A 69 22.22 5.88 31.56
C THR A 69 21.97 7.35 31.92
N SER A 70 20.72 7.73 32.21
CA SER A 70 20.24 8.91 32.99
C SER A 70 18.94 9.37 32.30
N ASP A 71 17.77 9.39 32.90
CA ASP A 71 17.47 9.76 34.27
C ASP A 71 16.15 9.09 34.72
N LEU A 72 16.13 8.66 35.97
CA LEU A 72 14.99 8.05 36.66
C LEU A 72 14.31 9.15 37.48
N SER A 73 13.03 9.42 37.23
CA SER A 73 12.14 9.79 38.34
C SER A 73 10.73 9.29 38.09
N VAL A 74 10.45 8.22 38.80
CA VAL A 74 9.17 7.62 39.14
C VAL A 74 8.22 8.66 39.73
N ASN A 75 6.94 8.63 39.35
CA ASN A 75 5.88 8.66 40.36
C ASN A 75 4.64 7.91 39.85
N THR A 76 4.38 6.77 40.48
CA THR A 76 3.14 5.99 40.44
C THR A 76 2.26 6.41 41.62
N ASP A 77 0.98 6.02 41.50
CA ASP A 77 -0.08 5.97 42.51
C ASP A 77 -1.03 7.18 42.54
N SER A 78 -2.36 7.05 42.59
CA SER A 78 -3.27 5.89 42.58
C SER A 78 -4.72 6.40 42.56
N TYR A 79 -5.61 5.63 41.92
CA TYR A 79 -7.03 5.36 42.25
C TYR A 79 -8.08 6.50 42.47
N SER A 80 -9.00 6.55 41.51
CA SER A 80 -10.45 6.31 41.65
C SER A 80 -11.43 7.37 42.22
N ASN A 81 -12.32 7.76 41.31
CA ASN A 81 -13.80 7.77 41.39
C ASN A 81 -14.55 8.99 41.97
N SER A 82 -15.69 9.22 41.31
CA SER A 82 -16.94 9.85 41.76
C SER A 82 -17.20 11.32 41.41
N GLY A 83 -18.20 11.49 40.53
CA GLY A 83 -19.44 12.17 40.94
C GLY A 83 -19.50 13.70 40.80
N SER A 84 -20.01 14.14 39.66
CA SER A 84 -21.09 15.15 39.49
C SER A 84 -21.47 16.04 40.69
N SER A 85 -21.36 17.37 40.55
CA SER A 85 -22.53 18.26 40.35
C SER A 85 -22.20 19.76 40.53
N THR A 86 -22.79 20.58 39.64
CA THR A 86 -23.35 21.95 39.85
C THR A 86 -22.39 23.09 40.22
N ASP A 87 -22.20 24.08 39.34
CA ASP A 87 -22.98 25.35 39.19
C ASP A 87 -22.26 26.47 39.99
N ALA A 88 -22.01 27.72 39.57
CA ALA A 88 -22.47 28.56 38.49
C ALA A 88 -21.47 29.73 38.28
N THR A 89 -21.71 30.53 37.24
CA THR A 89 -21.54 32.00 37.16
C THR A 89 -20.42 32.54 36.24
N THR A 90 -20.85 32.89 35.01
CA THR A 90 -20.75 34.22 34.33
C THR A 90 -19.41 34.99 34.37
N GLY A 91 -18.81 35.49 33.29
CA GLY A 91 -19.15 35.67 31.88
C GLY A 91 -18.17 36.69 31.25
N SER A 92 -18.23 36.82 29.90
CA SER A 92 -17.54 37.81 29.05
C SER A 92 -16.03 37.56 28.81
N GLY A 93 -15.47 37.50 27.60
CA GLY A 93 -15.96 37.78 26.26
C GLY A 93 -14.74 38.05 25.36
N GLY A 94 -14.68 37.43 24.18
CA GLY A 94 -13.94 37.94 23.02
C GLY A 94 -12.45 37.60 22.87
N ALA A 95 -12.16 36.42 22.30
CA ALA A 95 -11.10 36.23 21.30
C ALA A 95 -11.26 34.82 20.70
N ALA A 96 -12.27 34.63 19.85
CA ALA A 96 -12.33 33.45 19.00
C ALA A 96 -11.28 33.60 17.90
N SER A 97 -10.03 33.22 18.23
CA SER A 97 -9.06 32.83 17.23
C SER A 97 -9.67 31.65 16.50
N SER A 98 -10.18 31.91 15.30
CA SER A 98 -10.52 30.89 14.32
C SER A 98 -9.22 30.15 14.00
N SER A 99 -8.90 29.13 14.79
CA SER A 99 -8.08 28.03 14.32
C SER A 99 -8.86 27.42 13.18
N SER A 100 -8.53 27.88 11.97
CA SER A 100 -8.79 27.15 10.74
C SER A 100 -8.43 25.71 11.04
N ALA A 101 -9.46 24.88 11.23
CA ALA A 101 -9.31 23.45 11.28
C ALA A 101 -8.56 23.12 10.00
N SER A 102 -7.27 22.76 10.15
CA SER A 102 -6.55 22.11 9.08
C SER A 102 -7.40 20.89 8.79
N SER A 103 -8.13 20.90 7.69
CA SER A 103 -8.70 19.71 7.11
C SER A 103 -7.52 18.75 7.01
N SER A 104 -7.43 17.77 7.92
CA SER A 104 -6.45 16.70 7.84
C SER A 104 -6.60 16.16 6.44
N ALA A 105 -5.64 16.47 5.57
CA ALA A 105 -5.74 16.10 4.17
C ALA A 105 -5.88 14.58 4.18
N THR A 106 -7.05 14.09 3.77
CA THR A 106 -7.28 12.65 3.72
C THR A 106 -6.23 12.10 2.76
N GLN A 107 -5.51 11.08 3.20
CA GLN A 107 -4.39 10.51 2.47
C GLN A 107 -4.74 9.06 2.20
N THR A 108 -4.61 8.64 0.95
CA THR A 108 -4.67 7.21 0.62
C THR A 108 -3.56 6.49 1.40
N PRO A 109 -3.90 5.45 2.18
CA PRO A 109 -2.92 4.75 3.01
C PRO A 109 -1.76 4.16 2.20
N THR A 110 -0.66 3.89 2.89
CA THR A 110 0.52 3.23 2.30
C THR A 110 0.54 1.78 2.74
N GLU A 111 0.81 0.88 1.80
CA GLU A 111 1.04 -0.56 2.04
C GLU A 111 2.02 -0.74 3.19
N SER A 112 1.68 -1.60 4.15
CA SER A 112 2.45 -1.77 5.38
C SER A 112 3.93 -2.04 5.13
N ILE A 113 4.26 -2.83 4.09
CA ILE A 113 5.64 -3.16 3.73
C ILE A 113 6.43 -2.00 3.13
N VAL A 114 5.76 -0.92 2.72
CA VAL A 114 6.35 0.31 2.17
C VAL A 114 6.50 1.39 3.25
N GLN A 115 5.78 1.27 4.37
CA GLN A 115 5.87 2.23 5.46
C GLN A 115 7.30 2.30 6.03
N GLY A 116 7.83 3.52 6.15
CA GLY A 116 9.19 3.76 6.63
C GLY A 116 10.31 3.32 5.69
N VAL A 117 9.98 2.94 4.44
CA VAL A 117 10.97 2.59 3.41
C VAL A 117 11.20 3.76 2.48
N GLN A 118 12.47 4.17 2.32
CA GLN A 118 12.84 5.18 1.33
C GLN A 118 13.05 4.51 -0.03
N LEU A 119 12.12 4.73 -0.97
CA LEU A 119 12.16 4.22 -2.33
C LEU A 119 12.46 5.33 -3.31
N ALA A 120 13.28 5.06 -4.33
CA ALA A 120 13.43 5.97 -5.47
C ALA A 120 12.09 6.16 -6.22
N ASN A 121 11.83 7.35 -6.76
CA ASN A 121 10.60 7.65 -7.50
C ASN A 121 10.61 7.13 -8.94
N THR A 122 11.75 6.62 -9.41
CA THR A 122 11.93 6.14 -10.77
C THR A 122 11.76 4.63 -10.82
N TYR A 123 10.80 4.17 -11.63
CA TYR A 123 10.50 2.77 -11.87
C TYR A 123 10.75 2.40 -13.34
N TYR A 124 11.26 1.20 -13.55
CA TYR A 124 11.31 0.58 -14.88
C TYR A 124 10.24 -0.50 -15.00
N TYR A 125 9.41 -0.43 -16.04
CA TYR A 125 8.36 -1.42 -16.25
C TYR A 125 8.60 -2.28 -17.47
N HIS A 126 8.17 -3.54 -17.37
CA HIS A 126 8.08 -4.47 -18.49
C HIS A 126 6.79 -5.27 -18.40
N PHE A 127 6.41 -5.88 -19.53
CA PHE A 127 5.30 -6.81 -19.58
C PHE A 127 5.82 -8.25 -19.51
N THR A 128 5.13 -9.10 -18.76
CA THR A 128 5.29 -10.55 -18.85
C THR A 128 5.04 -10.99 -20.30
N ASN A 129 5.80 -11.98 -20.77
CA ASN A 129 5.63 -12.52 -22.11
C ASN A 129 4.18 -12.98 -22.34
N GLY A 130 3.64 -12.71 -23.54
CA GLY A 130 2.27 -13.07 -23.90
C GLY A 130 1.18 -12.15 -23.34
N THR A 131 1.53 -11.03 -22.68
CA THR A 131 0.54 -10.03 -22.24
C THR A 131 -0.20 -9.46 -23.47
N PRO A 132 -1.54 -9.57 -23.56
CA PRO A 132 -2.31 -9.09 -24.71
C PRO A 132 -2.14 -7.60 -24.98
N ALA A 133 -2.21 -7.18 -26.25
CA ALA A 133 -2.05 -5.79 -26.65
C ALA A 133 -3.06 -4.84 -25.99
N SER A 134 -4.30 -5.31 -25.77
CA SER A 134 -5.34 -4.55 -25.06
C SER A 134 -4.95 -4.28 -23.60
N VAL A 135 -4.37 -5.26 -22.91
CA VAL A 135 -3.86 -5.11 -21.55
C VAL A 135 -2.65 -4.19 -21.51
N GLN A 136 -1.73 -4.32 -22.48
CA GLN A 136 -0.60 -3.40 -22.58
C GLN A 136 -1.06 -1.95 -22.79
N ALA A 137 -2.12 -1.73 -23.57
CA ALA A 137 -2.65 -0.41 -23.84
C ALA A 137 -3.18 0.27 -22.56
N VAL A 138 -3.99 -0.42 -21.76
CA VAL A 138 -4.54 0.16 -20.51
C VAL A 138 -3.46 0.41 -19.46
N PHE A 139 -2.45 -0.46 -19.33
CA PHE A 139 -1.32 -0.18 -18.43
C PHE A 139 -0.45 0.98 -18.91
N LYS A 140 -0.24 1.14 -20.22
CA LYS A 140 0.46 2.33 -20.77
C LYS A 140 -0.31 3.62 -20.49
N GLN A 141 -1.63 3.58 -20.56
CA GLN A 141 -2.48 4.71 -20.15
C GLN A 141 -2.35 5.01 -18.66
N ALA A 142 -2.42 3.99 -17.80
CA ALA A 142 -2.21 4.16 -16.36
C ALA A 142 -0.83 4.75 -16.04
N VAL A 143 0.23 4.26 -16.70
CA VAL A 143 1.59 4.82 -16.60
C VAL A 143 1.61 6.31 -16.97
N ALA A 144 0.91 6.71 -18.04
CA ALA A 144 0.84 8.11 -18.44
C ALA A 144 0.17 8.99 -17.37
N VAL A 145 -0.92 8.51 -16.75
CA VAL A 145 -1.62 9.22 -15.66
C VAL A 145 -0.70 9.40 -14.44
N TYR A 146 -0.02 8.35 -13.98
CA TYR A 146 0.90 8.47 -12.84
C TYR A 146 2.11 9.35 -13.18
N ASN A 147 2.68 9.25 -14.38
CA ASN A 147 3.79 10.10 -14.81
C ASN A 147 3.41 11.59 -14.90
N ALA A 148 2.17 11.91 -15.29
CA ALA A 148 1.68 13.28 -15.36
C ALA A 148 1.65 13.99 -14.00
N THR A 149 1.72 13.25 -12.89
CA THR A 149 1.82 13.83 -11.54
C THR A 149 3.18 14.43 -11.23
N HIS A 150 4.23 14.00 -11.95
CA HIS A 150 5.63 14.26 -11.63
C HIS A 150 6.11 13.76 -10.25
N ILE A 151 5.28 13.04 -9.49
CA ILE A 151 5.67 12.44 -8.21
C ILE A 151 6.51 11.17 -8.44
N VAL A 152 6.20 10.44 -9.52
CA VAL A 152 6.90 9.23 -9.96
C VAL A 152 7.30 9.32 -11.43
N SER A 153 8.34 8.57 -11.82
CA SER A 153 8.78 8.43 -13.22
C SER A 153 8.85 6.96 -13.60
N ILE A 154 7.86 6.48 -14.33
CA ILE A 154 7.72 5.09 -14.74
C ILE A 154 8.05 4.97 -16.23
N ARG A 155 9.10 4.22 -16.56
CA ARG A 155 9.70 4.16 -17.89
C ARG A 155 9.78 2.73 -18.41
N PRO A 156 9.66 2.48 -19.71
CA PRO A 156 9.84 1.13 -20.24
C PRO A 156 11.27 0.64 -19.98
N GLY A 157 11.42 -0.61 -19.54
CA GLY A 157 12.70 -1.26 -19.30
C GLY A 157 12.63 -2.33 -18.22
N THR A 158 13.67 -3.15 -18.11
CA THR A 158 13.73 -4.22 -17.10
C THR A 158 14.26 -3.73 -15.75
N GLY A 159 14.89 -2.56 -15.72
CA GLY A 159 15.63 -2.05 -14.57
C GLY A 159 16.86 -2.90 -14.24
N THR A 160 17.75 -2.35 -13.41
CA THR A 160 18.85 -3.10 -12.79
C THR A 160 18.41 -3.71 -11.46
N GLN A 161 19.30 -4.45 -10.78
CA GLN A 161 18.99 -5.04 -9.48
C GLN A 161 18.82 -4.01 -8.35
N VAL A 162 19.27 -2.77 -8.56
CA VAL A 162 19.24 -1.66 -7.60
C VAL A 162 18.26 -0.56 -8.01
N GLN A 163 17.43 -0.82 -9.02
CA GLN A 163 16.37 0.10 -9.45
C GLN A 163 15.01 -0.52 -9.18
N ASN A 164 14.05 0.36 -8.87
CA ASN A 164 12.67 -0.05 -8.74
C ASN A 164 12.12 -0.51 -10.08
N ARG A 165 11.26 -1.53 -10.04
CA ARG A 165 10.66 -2.09 -11.25
C ARG A 165 9.25 -2.58 -11.02
N ILE A 166 8.46 -2.55 -12.10
CA ILE A 166 7.09 -3.06 -12.13
C ILE A 166 6.98 -4.12 -13.21
N THR A 167 6.39 -5.26 -12.85
CA THR A 167 6.03 -6.30 -13.82
C THR A 167 4.54 -6.24 -14.10
N PHE A 168 4.18 -5.83 -15.31
CA PHE A 168 2.80 -5.84 -15.78
C PHE A 168 2.43 -7.18 -16.42
N GLY A 169 1.18 -7.58 -16.29
CA GLY A 169 0.71 -8.74 -17.05
C GLY A 169 -0.73 -9.13 -16.79
N THR A 170 -0.99 -10.43 -16.95
CA THR A 170 -2.32 -11.01 -16.79
C THR A 170 -2.28 -12.26 -15.95
N TYR A 171 -3.43 -12.67 -15.48
CA TYR A 171 -3.70 -14.00 -14.97
C TYR A 171 -5.15 -14.37 -15.29
N ARG A 172 -5.51 -15.62 -15.05
CA ARG A 172 -6.89 -16.11 -15.19
C ARG A 172 -7.27 -16.81 -13.90
N LYS A 173 -8.30 -16.28 -13.25
CA LYS A 173 -8.93 -16.91 -12.08
C LYS A 173 -10.43 -16.76 -12.24
N GLN A 174 -11.11 -17.89 -12.35
CA GLN A 174 -12.56 -17.91 -12.27
C GLN A 174 -12.96 -17.89 -10.80
N MET A 175 -13.81 -16.94 -10.44
CA MET A 175 -14.41 -16.84 -9.12
C MET A 175 -15.51 -17.89 -8.99
N GLY A 176 -15.52 -18.62 -7.88
CA GLY A 176 -16.54 -19.63 -7.57
C GLY A 176 -17.88 -19.01 -7.19
N ALA A 177 -18.92 -19.84 -7.03
CA ALA A 177 -20.23 -19.39 -6.55
C ALA A 177 -20.15 -18.74 -5.15
N ASP A 178 -19.17 -19.15 -4.35
CA ASP A 178 -18.90 -18.62 -3.01
C ASP A 178 -18.10 -17.30 -3.03
N ALA A 179 -17.82 -16.72 -4.21
CA ALA A 179 -17.16 -15.42 -4.33
C ALA A 179 -18.05 -14.25 -3.91
N ASP A 180 -19.14 -14.54 -3.22
CA ASP A 180 -19.86 -13.57 -2.42
C ASP A 180 -20.40 -12.39 -3.25
N GLY A 181 -20.66 -12.67 -4.54
CA GLY A 181 -21.11 -11.74 -5.58
C GLY A 181 -20.11 -10.63 -5.90
N THR A 182 -18.82 -10.89 -5.72
CA THR A 182 -17.71 -10.02 -6.15
C THR A 182 -16.81 -10.73 -7.15
N LEU A 183 -16.27 -9.96 -8.08
CA LEU A 183 -15.34 -10.41 -9.11
C LEU A 183 -13.98 -9.78 -8.87
N GLU A 184 -12.95 -10.59 -8.63
CA GLU A 184 -11.56 -10.14 -8.63
C GLU A 184 -11.15 -9.76 -10.06
N LEU A 185 -10.94 -8.47 -10.30
CA LEU A 185 -10.57 -7.91 -11.60
C LEU A 185 -9.06 -7.77 -11.77
N GLY A 186 -8.30 -7.67 -10.69
CA GLY A 186 -6.87 -7.51 -10.75
C GLY A 186 -6.17 -7.83 -9.44
N LYS A 187 -4.85 -7.93 -9.56
CA LYS A 187 -3.96 -8.11 -8.44
C LYS A 187 -2.66 -7.33 -8.63
N GLY A 188 -2.31 -6.56 -7.61
CA GLY A 188 -1.14 -5.73 -7.57
C GLY A 188 -0.46 -5.76 -6.21
N GLY A 189 0.67 -5.09 -6.11
CA GLY A 189 1.33 -4.91 -4.83
C GLY A 189 2.83 -4.67 -4.94
N PRO A 190 3.44 -4.09 -3.89
CA PRO A 190 4.87 -3.92 -3.80
C PRO A 190 5.57 -5.24 -3.45
N GLU A 191 6.85 -5.33 -3.80
CA GLU A 191 7.76 -6.36 -3.31
C GLU A 191 9.05 -5.68 -2.88
N ILE A 192 9.23 -5.46 -1.57
CA ILE A 192 10.37 -4.70 -1.06
C ILE A 192 11.57 -5.62 -0.84
N VAL A 193 12.62 -5.37 -1.61
CA VAL A 193 13.89 -6.10 -1.54
C VAL A 193 14.97 -5.20 -0.97
N LYS A 194 15.52 -5.61 0.19
CA LYS A 194 16.71 -5.00 0.78
C LYS A 194 17.95 -5.74 0.28
N ARG A 195 18.90 -5.00 -0.28
CA ARG A 195 20.21 -5.53 -0.66
C ARG A 195 21.21 -5.21 0.43
N ILE A 196 21.94 -6.22 0.87
CA ILE A 196 22.94 -6.11 1.93
C ILE A 196 24.31 -6.56 1.42
N THR A 197 25.37 -5.94 1.95
CA THR A 197 26.74 -6.46 1.80
C THR A 197 26.93 -7.73 2.63
N SER A 198 28.04 -8.44 2.41
CA SER A 198 28.46 -9.54 3.29
C SER A 198 28.76 -9.09 4.72
N THR A 199 28.98 -7.79 4.97
CA THR A 199 29.16 -7.19 6.30
C THR A 199 27.84 -6.79 6.97
N GLY A 200 26.71 -6.86 6.25
CA GLY A 200 25.37 -6.55 6.76
C GLY A 200 24.89 -5.13 6.47
N ASP A 201 25.64 -4.33 5.71
CA ASP A 201 25.28 -2.95 5.39
C ASP A 201 24.23 -2.92 4.27
N VAL A 202 23.18 -2.11 4.44
CA VAL A 202 22.15 -1.93 3.41
C VAL A 202 22.71 -1.06 2.28
N THR A 203 22.73 -1.61 1.07
CA THR A 203 23.27 -0.97 -0.14
C THR A 203 22.19 -0.43 -1.06
N ALA A 204 20.98 -1.01 -1.02
CA ALA A 204 19.82 -0.53 -1.75
C ALA A 204 18.56 -1.10 -1.12
N ILE A 205 17.47 -0.35 -1.16
CA ILE A 205 16.13 -0.86 -0.94
C ILE A 205 15.33 -0.57 -2.21
N VAL A 206 14.77 -1.61 -2.81
CA VAL A 206 14.06 -1.51 -4.08
C VAL A 206 12.68 -2.14 -3.99
N ASN A 207 11.74 -1.60 -4.75
CA ASN A 207 10.43 -2.19 -4.97
C ASN A 207 10.41 -2.95 -6.31
N ARG A 208 10.00 -4.21 -6.28
CA ARG A 208 9.82 -5.11 -7.43
C ARG A 208 8.35 -5.43 -7.67
N GLY A 209 7.51 -4.40 -7.58
CA GLY A 209 6.06 -4.54 -7.61
C GLY A 209 5.52 -5.24 -8.86
N THR A 210 4.28 -5.71 -8.74
CA THR A 210 3.54 -6.32 -9.84
C THR A 210 2.18 -5.66 -9.96
N ALA A 211 1.62 -5.64 -11.17
CA ALA A 211 0.25 -5.24 -11.42
C ALA A 211 -0.31 -6.07 -12.58
N ARG A 212 -1.37 -6.83 -12.33
CA ARG A 212 -1.87 -7.83 -13.27
C ARG A 212 -3.39 -7.80 -13.34
N LEU A 213 -3.94 -7.99 -14.54
CA LEU A 213 -5.39 -8.02 -14.76
C LEU A 213 -5.89 -9.47 -14.87
N ASN A 214 -7.05 -9.74 -14.27
CA ASN A 214 -7.74 -11.02 -14.36
C ASN A 214 -8.52 -11.11 -15.68
N VAL A 215 -7.87 -11.55 -16.74
CA VAL A 215 -8.48 -11.64 -18.09
C VAL A 215 -9.47 -12.80 -18.23
N ASN A 216 -9.86 -13.43 -17.13
CA ASN A 216 -11.08 -14.23 -17.08
C ASN A 216 -12.34 -13.37 -17.23
N TYR A 217 -12.25 -12.08 -16.85
CA TYR A 217 -13.34 -11.12 -16.92
C TYR A 217 -12.97 -10.00 -17.90
N GLN A 218 -13.76 -9.80 -18.94
CA GLN A 218 -13.47 -8.77 -19.96
C GLN A 218 -13.40 -7.37 -19.36
N ASP A 219 -14.25 -7.10 -18.36
CA ASP A 219 -14.29 -5.83 -17.62
C ASP A 219 -13.00 -5.51 -16.86
N ALA A 220 -12.14 -6.50 -16.60
CA ALA A 220 -10.84 -6.27 -15.99
C ALA A 220 -9.90 -5.47 -16.91
N ILE A 221 -10.11 -5.50 -18.24
CA ILE A 221 -9.30 -4.79 -19.22
C ILE A 221 -9.80 -3.35 -19.34
N ALA A 222 -9.65 -2.59 -18.25
CA ALA A 222 -10.14 -1.22 -18.13
C ALA A 222 -9.10 -0.34 -17.45
N LEU A 223 -9.05 0.94 -17.85
CA LEU A 223 -8.19 1.95 -17.23
C LEU A 223 -8.35 2.08 -15.71
N PRO A 224 -9.57 2.14 -15.10
CA PRO A 224 -9.71 2.24 -13.65
C PRO A 224 -9.03 1.10 -12.90
N VAL A 225 -9.17 -0.14 -13.38
CA VAL A 225 -8.51 -1.32 -12.80
C VAL A 225 -7.00 -1.22 -12.95
N ALA A 226 -6.50 -0.86 -14.14
CA ALA A 226 -5.05 -0.72 -14.37
C ALA A 226 -4.41 0.40 -13.53
N LEU A 227 -5.12 1.51 -13.30
CA LEU A 227 -4.70 2.59 -12.39
C LEU A 227 -4.60 2.07 -10.97
N HIS A 228 -5.64 1.37 -10.52
CA HIS A 228 -5.68 0.81 -9.20
C HIS A 228 -4.53 -0.17 -8.91
N GLU A 229 -4.34 -1.17 -9.77
CA GLU A 229 -3.27 -2.16 -9.59
C GLU A 229 -1.88 -1.52 -9.64
N LEU A 230 -1.71 -0.49 -10.48
CA LEU A 230 -0.48 0.28 -10.52
C LEU A 230 -0.29 1.10 -9.22
N GLY A 231 -1.35 1.62 -8.62
CA GLY A 231 -1.31 2.26 -7.31
C GLY A 231 -0.77 1.33 -6.22
N HIS A 232 -1.27 0.09 -6.16
CA HIS A 232 -0.71 -0.94 -5.28
C HIS A 232 0.75 -1.25 -5.60
N ALA A 233 1.11 -1.42 -6.88
CA ALA A 233 2.49 -1.66 -7.26
C ALA A 233 3.44 -0.53 -6.83
N LEU A 234 2.93 0.71 -6.74
CA LEU A 234 3.63 1.89 -6.24
C LEU A 234 3.57 2.04 -4.71
N GLY A 235 2.87 1.16 -4.00
CA GLY A 235 2.83 1.13 -2.54
C GLY A 235 1.65 1.84 -1.89
N LEU A 236 0.64 2.26 -2.64
CA LEU A 236 -0.62 2.70 -2.07
C LEU A 236 -1.45 1.50 -1.63
N ASP A 237 -2.11 1.60 -0.49
CA ASP A 237 -3.11 0.64 -0.01
C ASP A 237 -4.52 1.21 -0.26
N HIS A 238 -5.55 0.42 0.01
CA HIS A 238 -6.94 0.78 -0.18
C HIS A 238 -7.35 2.03 0.62
N ASN A 239 -7.99 2.97 -0.07
CA ASN A 239 -8.70 4.09 0.56
C ASN A 239 -10.17 3.72 0.72
N THR A 240 -10.54 3.16 1.87
CA THR A 240 -11.92 2.71 2.14
C THR A 240 -12.92 3.85 2.38
N GLN A 241 -12.41 5.06 2.61
CA GLN A 241 -13.18 6.22 3.03
C GLN A 241 -13.60 7.10 1.85
N SER A 242 -12.86 7.06 0.73
CA SER A 242 -13.05 7.96 -0.42
C SER A 242 -13.37 7.21 -1.69
N LYS A 243 -14.64 7.19 -2.11
CA LYS A 243 -15.06 6.59 -3.40
C LYS A 243 -14.52 7.30 -4.64
N ALA A 244 -13.99 8.50 -4.45
CA ALA A 244 -13.33 9.27 -5.51
C ALA A 244 -11.86 8.86 -5.70
N SER A 245 -11.29 8.06 -4.79
CA SER A 245 -9.93 7.53 -4.91
C SER A 245 -9.90 6.37 -5.91
N VAL A 246 -8.84 6.32 -6.73
CA VAL A 246 -8.55 5.13 -7.56
C VAL A 246 -8.18 3.91 -6.72
N MET A 247 -7.96 4.09 -5.41
CA MET A 247 -7.66 3.04 -4.44
C MET A 247 -8.89 2.63 -3.60
N TYR A 248 -10.10 3.06 -3.94
CA TYR A 248 -11.32 2.59 -3.27
C TYR A 248 -11.68 1.15 -3.65
N PRO A 249 -11.65 0.15 -2.74
CA PRO A 249 -11.55 -1.30 -3.02
C PRO A 249 -12.57 -1.92 -4.00
N ILE A 250 -13.64 -1.21 -4.34
CA ILE A 250 -14.67 -1.65 -5.29
C ILE A 250 -14.66 -0.71 -6.49
N ASP A 251 -14.48 -1.24 -7.70
CA ASP A 251 -14.45 -0.47 -8.94
C ASP A 251 -15.62 0.52 -9.07
N GLN A 252 -15.31 1.81 -9.06
CA GLN A 252 -16.24 2.92 -9.29
C GLN A 252 -16.07 3.54 -10.69
N GLY A 253 -15.22 2.99 -11.55
CA GLY A 253 -14.89 3.58 -12.85
C GLY A 253 -14.04 4.85 -12.79
N VAL A 254 -13.40 5.13 -11.65
CA VAL A 254 -12.57 6.33 -11.44
C VAL A 254 -11.27 6.22 -12.23
N THR A 255 -10.96 7.24 -13.03
CA THR A 255 -9.78 7.28 -13.92
C THR A 255 -8.82 8.42 -13.63
N THR A 256 -9.09 9.21 -12.59
CA THR A 256 -8.27 10.36 -12.19
C THR A 256 -7.84 10.17 -10.74
N LEU A 257 -6.56 10.42 -10.46
CA LEU A 257 -6.05 10.37 -9.08
C LEU A 257 -6.70 11.47 -8.25
N SER A 258 -7.27 11.08 -7.11
CA SER A 258 -7.82 12.02 -6.14
C SER A 258 -6.71 12.77 -5.39
N THR A 259 -7.07 13.84 -4.69
CA THR A 259 -6.14 14.51 -3.76
C THR A 259 -5.56 13.53 -2.74
N ASP A 260 -6.36 12.57 -2.26
CA ASP A 260 -5.94 11.57 -1.30
C ASP A 260 -4.86 10.65 -1.89
N ASP A 261 -5.02 10.24 -3.15
CA ASP A 261 -4.04 9.41 -3.87
C ASP A 261 -2.73 10.18 -4.08
N LEU A 262 -2.82 11.45 -4.47
CA LEU A 262 -1.64 12.31 -4.65
C LEU A 262 -0.89 12.52 -3.33
N ASN A 263 -1.61 12.70 -2.22
CA ASN A 263 -1.00 12.82 -0.91
C ASN A 263 -0.33 11.51 -0.48
N GLY A 264 -0.97 10.36 -0.75
CA GLY A 264 -0.40 9.04 -0.48
C GLY A 264 0.89 8.79 -1.27
N LEU A 265 0.92 9.17 -2.55
CA LEU A 265 2.15 9.09 -3.34
C LEU A 265 3.23 10.01 -2.79
N LYS A 266 2.89 11.23 -2.39
CA LYS A 266 3.85 12.19 -1.81
C LYS A 266 4.40 11.71 -0.47
N SER A 267 3.64 10.98 0.35
CA SER A 267 4.20 10.44 1.59
C SER A 267 5.25 9.36 1.35
N ILE A 268 5.16 8.63 0.23
CA ILE A 268 6.13 7.60 -0.17
C ILE A 268 7.33 8.23 -0.89
N TYR A 269 7.09 9.16 -1.82
CA TYR A 269 8.10 9.63 -2.79
C TYR A 269 8.51 11.09 -2.66
N GLY A 270 7.80 11.88 -1.85
CA GLY A 270 8.00 13.34 -1.76
C GLY A 270 9.22 13.78 -0.93
N GLN A 271 9.94 12.85 -0.30
CA GLN A 271 11.13 13.13 0.50
C GLN A 271 12.45 12.86 -0.25
N GLN A 272 12.47 13.04 -1.58
CA GLN A 272 13.64 12.78 -2.43
C GLN A 272 14.39 14.04 -2.83
#